data_AF-A0A5M8FNW1-F1
#
_entry.id   AF-A0A5M8FNW1-F1
#
_cell.length_a   1.000
_cell.length_b   1.000
_cell.length_c   1.000
_cell.angle_alpha   90.00
_cell.angle_beta   90.00
_cell.angle_gamma   90.00
#
_symmetry.space_group_name_H-M   'P 1'
#
loop_
_entity.id
_entity.type
_entity.pdbx_description
1 polymer ?
#
loop_
_entity_poly.entity_id
_entity_poly.type
_entity_poly.pdbx_seq_one_letter_code
_entity_poly.pdbx_strand_id
1 'polypeptide(L)'
;MRAGYLILRTDPAQPGMVTVRGADHPPDTAGKDAENLIFIARFSSLDIALMHFHTGLRRRLVDLNRHLYRATPAEAVAVAEAIELSHRPVYIAPDLAENREVTARVETLHRRHQMTDRLFNGIGIAAVILLLVLMALGI
;
A
#
# COMPACT_ATOMS: atom_id res chain seq x y z
N MET A 1 -0.41 -8.77 16.86
CA MET A 1 -0.95 -8.49 15.52
C MET A 1 -2.44 -8.31 15.67
N ARG A 2 -2.93 -7.07 15.55
CA ARG A 2 -4.35 -6.77 15.75
C ARG A 2 -5.04 -6.59 14.40
N ALA A 3 -6.20 -7.21 14.21
CA ALA A 3 -7.04 -6.91 13.05
C ALA A 3 -7.64 -5.51 13.21
N GLY A 4 -7.78 -4.77 12.10
CA GLY A 4 -8.31 -3.42 12.15
C GLY A 4 -8.44 -2.78 10.77
N TYR A 5 -8.74 -1.50 10.78
CA TYR A 5 -9.05 -0.71 9.60
C TYR A 5 -7.92 0.28 9.34
N LEU A 6 -7.41 0.25 8.12
CA LEU A 6 -6.53 1.29 7.60
C LEU A 6 -7.41 2.31 6.87
N ILE A 7 -7.34 3.55 7.34
CA ILE A 7 -8.18 4.66 6.89
C ILE A 7 -7.26 5.70 6.25
N LEU A 8 -7.59 6.10 5.02
CA LEU A 8 -6.91 7.19 4.33
C LEU A 8 -7.84 8.38 4.18
N ARG A 9 -7.29 9.57 4.44
CA ARG A 9 -8.02 10.84 4.31
C ARG A 9 -7.20 11.90 3.60
N THR A 10 -7.84 12.74 2.81
CA THR A 10 -7.23 13.96 2.27
C THR A 10 -7.15 15.04 3.34
N ASP A 11 -6.10 15.87 3.30
CA ASP A 11 -6.05 17.07 4.15
C ASP A 11 -6.72 18.25 3.40
N PRO A 12 -7.86 18.79 3.87
CA PRO A 12 -8.55 19.88 3.20
C PRO A 12 -7.73 21.19 3.21
N ALA A 13 -6.79 21.34 4.15
CA ALA A 13 -5.92 22.51 4.20
C ALA A 13 -4.76 22.44 3.19
N GLN A 14 -4.40 21.24 2.71
CA GLN A 14 -3.23 21.03 1.85
C GLN A 14 -3.51 20.01 0.73
N PRO A 15 -3.92 20.47 -0.47
CA PRO A 15 -4.10 19.60 -1.63
C PRO A 15 -2.83 18.79 -1.94
N GLY A 16 -2.98 17.50 -2.24
CA GLY A 16 -1.87 16.59 -2.50
C GLY A 16 -1.20 16.03 -1.24
N MET A 17 -1.85 16.17 -0.07
CA MET A 17 -1.47 15.46 1.14
C MET A 17 -2.55 14.48 1.60
N VAL A 18 -2.08 13.35 2.11
CA VAL A 18 -2.92 12.27 2.63
C VAL A 18 -2.46 11.92 4.04
N THR A 19 -3.42 11.75 4.93
CA THR A 19 -3.22 11.20 6.26
C THR A 19 -3.64 9.74 6.28
N VAL A 20 -2.87 8.93 7.02
CA VAL A 20 -3.21 7.52 7.28
C VAL A 20 -3.46 7.35 8.77
N ARG A 21 -4.48 6.57 9.11
CA ARG A 21 -4.81 6.23 10.49
C ARG A 21 -5.27 4.79 10.60
N GLY A 22 -4.86 4.14 11.68
CA GLY A 22 -5.41 2.86 12.10
C GLY A 22 -6.59 3.03 13.05
N ALA A 23 -7.62 2.20 12.91
CA ALA A 23 -8.75 2.14 13.83
C ALA A 23 -9.20 0.70 14.06
N ASP A 24 -9.83 0.45 15.20
CA ASP A 24 -10.38 -0.88 15.54
C ASP A 24 -11.76 -1.13 14.98
N HIS A 25 -12.48 -0.05 14.73
CA HIS A 25 -13.85 -0.05 14.23
C HIS A 25 -13.90 0.70 12.91
N PRO A 26 -14.81 0.32 11.99
CA PRO A 26 -14.99 1.06 10.75
C PRO A 26 -15.47 2.47 11.09
N PRO A 27 -14.89 3.51 10.47
CA PRO A 27 -15.40 4.87 10.61
C PRO A 27 -16.77 4.97 9.89
N ASP A 28 -17.58 5.94 10.32
CA ASP A 28 -18.85 6.24 9.65
C ASP A 28 -18.58 6.87 8.27
N THR A 29 -19.08 6.22 7.23
CA THR A 29 -18.94 6.65 5.83
C THR A 29 -20.08 7.57 5.37
N ALA A 30 -21.10 7.80 6.19
CA ALA A 30 -22.25 8.66 5.87
C ALA A 30 -22.30 9.95 6.72
N GLY A 31 -21.50 10.03 7.79
CA GLY A 31 -21.40 11.20 8.67
C GLY A 31 -20.38 12.25 8.23
N LYS A 32 -20.12 13.25 9.09
CA LYS A 32 -19.10 14.30 8.87
C LYS A 32 -17.69 13.75 8.62
N ASP A 33 -17.40 12.55 9.11
CA ASP A 33 -16.12 11.87 8.89
C ASP A 33 -15.88 11.43 7.43
N ALA A 34 -16.93 11.44 6.59
CA ALA A 34 -16.87 11.08 5.18
C ALA A 34 -16.27 12.19 4.29
N GLU A 35 -16.31 13.45 4.74
CA GLU A 35 -16.04 14.63 3.91
C GLU A 35 -14.59 14.72 3.39
N ASN A 36 -13.69 13.87 3.90
CA ASN A 36 -12.31 13.75 3.42
C ASN A 36 -11.85 12.28 3.31
N LEU A 37 -12.78 11.35 3.38
CA LEU A 37 -12.49 9.93 3.39
C LEU A 37 -12.28 9.44 1.95
N ILE A 38 -11.08 8.93 1.67
CA ILE A 38 -10.74 8.43 0.33
C ILE A 38 -10.76 6.90 0.26
N PHE A 39 -10.40 6.22 1.35
CA PHE A 39 -10.26 4.76 1.35
C PHE A 39 -10.34 4.16 2.74
N ILE A 40 -10.97 2.99 2.82
CA ILE A 40 -10.99 2.12 4.00
C ILE A 40 -10.76 0.68 3.54
N ALA A 41 -9.79 0.02 4.14
CA ALA A 41 -9.65 -1.43 4.05
C ALA A 41 -9.47 -2.05 5.42
N ARG A 42 -10.05 -3.23 5.58
CA ARG A 42 -9.86 -4.07 6.76
C ARG A 42 -8.69 -5.02 6.52
N PHE A 43 -7.72 -5.01 7.42
CA PHE A 43 -6.57 -5.90 7.41
C PHE A 43 -6.66 -6.89 8.57
N SER A 44 -6.19 -8.12 8.35
CA SER A 44 -6.02 -9.12 9.42
C SER A 44 -4.94 -8.72 10.42
N SER A 45 -3.97 -7.91 9.99
CA SER A 45 -2.89 -7.35 10.81
C SER A 45 -2.66 -5.88 10.47
N LEU A 46 -3.32 -4.98 11.22
CA LEU A 46 -3.27 -3.54 11.03
C LEU A 46 -1.85 -2.96 11.24
N ASP A 47 -1.12 -3.46 12.24
CA ASP A 47 0.23 -3.00 12.54
C ASP A 47 1.17 -3.20 11.34
N ILE A 48 1.07 -4.37 10.70
CA ILE A 48 1.85 -4.72 9.51
C ILE A 48 1.39 -3.86 8.33
N ALA A 49 0.08 -3.67 8.16
CA ALA A 49 -0.45 -2.82 7.10
C ALA A 49 0.05 -1.37 7.20
N LEU A 50 0.01 -0.78 8.39
CA LEU A 50 0.55 0.58 8.63
C LEU A 50 2.05 0.66 8.35
N MET A 51 2.81 -0.37 8.75
CA MET A 51 4.24 -0.46 8.47
C MET A 51 4.53 -0.55 6.97
N HIS A 52 3.82 -1.40 6.22
CA HIS A 52 3.99 -1.50 4.76
C HIS A 52 3.59 -0.22 4.06
N PHE A 53 2.47 0.39 4.47
CA PHE A 53 2.03 1.68 3.95
C PHE A 53 3.09 2.76 4.18
N HIS A 54 3.58 2.88 5.42
CA HIS A 54 4.67 3.79 5.75
C HIS A 54 5.91 3.52 4.90
N THR A 55 6.30 2.25 4.74
CA THR A 55 7.46 1.85 3.93
C THR A 55 7.33 2.28 2.47
N GLY A 56 6.12 2.17 1.90
CA GLY A 56 5.80 2.58 0.54
C GLY A 56 5.87 4.10 0.33
N LEU A 57 5.54 4.90 1.35
CA LEU A 57 5.53 6.36 1.28
C LEU A 57 6.59 7.06 2.15
N ARG A 58 7.55 6.33 2.72
CA ARG A 58 8.49 6.86 3.73
C ARG A 58 9.25 8.11 3.28
N ARG A 59 9.64 8.17 2.00
CA ARG A 59 10.36 9.30 1.39
C ARG A 59 9.48 10.53 1.16
N ARG A 60 8.17 10.40 1.38
CA ARG A 60 7.16 11.43 1.20
C ARG A 60 6.47 11.80 2.52
N LEU A 61 6.97 11.32 3.66
CA LEU A 61 6.47 11.71 4.97
C LEU A 61 6.76 13.20 5.22
N VAL A 62 5.72 13.94 5.58
CA VAL A 62 5.78 15.37 5.89
C VAL A 62 5.70 15.60 7.40
N ASP A 63 4.81 14.87 8.08
CA ASP A 63 4.62 14.96 9.53
C ASP A 63 4.42 13.55 10.12
N LEU A 64 5.35 13.14 10.99
CA LEU A 64 5.30 11.85 11.66
C LEU A 64 4.14 11.76 12.66
N ASN A 65 3.89 12.82 13.44
CA ASN A 65 2.88 12.81 14.49
C ASN A 65 1.47 12.71 13.92
N ARG A 66 1.25 13.32 12.75
CA ARG A 66 -0.03 13.28 12.02
C ARG A 66 -0.10 12.14 11.00
N HIS A 67 0.98 11.39 10.81
CA HIS A 67 1.14 10.44 9.70
C HIS A 67 0.69 11.05 8.37
N LEU A 68 1.20 12.25 8.08
CA LEU A 68 0.89 13.04 6.90
C LEU A 68 1.94 12.78 5.83
N TYR A 69 1.48 12.44 4.63
CA TYR A 69 2.34 12.13 3.49
C TYR A 69 1.99 13.03 2.31
N ARG A 70 3.03 13.47 1.58
CA ARG A 70 2.89 14.15 0.30
C ARG A 70 2.61 13.13 -0.79
N ALA A 71 1.36 12.75 -0.96
CA ALA A 71 0.93 11.80 -1.98
C ALA A 71 -0.46 12.20 -2.49
N THR A 72 -0.71 11.95 -3.78
CA THR A 72 -2.06 12.09 -4.32
C THR A 72 -2.98 11.00 -3.74
N PRO A 73 -4.31 11.23 -3.67
CA PRO A 73 -5.25 10.21 -3.20
C PRO A 73 -5.09 8.88 -3.95
N ALA A 74 -4.96 8.96 -5.28
CA ALA A 74 -4.72 7.80 -6.14
C ALA A 74 -3.44 7.02 -5.76
N GLU A 75 -2.33 7.70 -5.52
CA GLU A 75 -1.08 7.04 -5.11
C GLU A 75 -1.20 6.40 -3.73
N ALA A 76 -1.86 7.06 -2.78
CA ALA A 76 -2.05 6.53 -1.43
C ALA A 76 -2.93 5.27 -1.46
N VAL A 77 -4.04 5.29 -2.21
CA VAL A 77 -4.89 4.09 -2.41
C VAL A 77 -4.09 2.97 -3.07
N ALA A 78 -3.32 3.27 -4.12
CA ALA A 78 -2.51 2.26 -4.79
C ALA A 78 -1.46 1.63 -3.87
N VAL A 79 -0.84 2.40 -2.97
CA VAL A 79 0.08 1.85 -1.97
C VAL A 79 -0.65 0.95 -0.96
N ALA A 80 -1.86 1.32 -0.53
CA ALA A 80 -2.64 0.52 0.41
C ALA A 80 -3.15 -0.80 -0.22
N GLU A 81 -3.59 -0.77 -1.47
CA GLU A 81 -4.02 -1.95 -2.24
C GLU A 81 -2.85 -2.88 -2.60
N ALA A 82 -1.65 -2.31 -2.82
CA ALA A 82 -0.43 -3.09 -3.11
C ALA A 82 0.15 -3.81 -1.87
N ILE A 83 -0.46 -3.66 -0.68
CA ILE A 83 -0.02 -4.39 0.51
C ILE A 83 -0.42 -5.87 0.34
N GLU A 84 0.58 -6.74 0.24
CA GLU A 84 0.45 -8.21 0.11
C GLU A 84 -0.02 -8.90 1.41
N LEU A 85 -1.03 -8.32 2.07
CA LEU A 85 -1.73 -8.89 3.20
C LEU A 85 -3.17 -9.15 2.80
N SER A 86 -3.77 -10.22 3.33
CA SER A 86 -5.21 -10.45 3.17
C SER A 86 -5.97 -9.26 3.74
N HIS A 87 -6.57 -8.49 2.83
CA HIS A 87 -7.36 -7.32 3.16
C HIS A 87 -8.67 -7.33 2.38
N ARG A 88 -9.67 -6.65 2.94
CA ARG A 88 -10.96 -6.45 2.29
C ARG A 88 -11.21 -4.94 2.20
N PRO A 89 -11.24 -4.35 0.99
CA PRO A 89 -11.67 -2.98 0.82
C PRO A 89 -13.12 -2.86 1.25
N VAL A 90 -13.40 -1.88 2.10
CA VAL A 90 -14.73 -1.59 2.66
C VAL A 90 -15.32 -0.36 1.99
N TYR A 91 -14.48 0.62 1.66
CA TYR A 91 -14.88 1.86 1.03
C TYR A 91 -13.77 2.39 0.15
N ILE A 92 -14.14 2.84 -1.04
CA ILE A 92 -13.31 3.60 -1.96
C ILE A 92 -14.19 4.76 -2.40
N ALA A 93 -13.69 5.99 -2.32
CA ALA A 93 -14.47 7.14 -2.76
C ALA A 93 -14.89 6.95 -4.24
N PRO A 94 -16.15 7.24 -4.61
CA PRO A 94 -16.69 6.88 -5.92
C PRO A 94 -15.94 7.53 -7.08
N ASP A 95 -15.44 8.75 -6.86
CA ASP A 95 -14.56 9.49 -7.75
C ASP A 95 -13.19 8.83 -7.97
N LEU A 96 -12.73 7.99 -7.04
CA LEU A 96 -11.53 7.17 -7.16
C LEU A 96 -11.85 5.77 -7.71
N ALA A 97 -13.00 5.19 -7.36
CA ALA A 97 -13.45 3.89 -7.82
C ALA A 97 -13.77 3.87 -9.32
N GLU A 98 -14.32 4.97 -9.86
CA GLU A 98 -14.59 5.13 -11.29
C GLU A 98 -13.41 5.70 -12.08
N ASN A 99 -12.31 6.07 -11.41
CA ASN A 99 -11.18 6.73 -12.05
C ASN A 99 -10.25 5.73 -12.76
N ARG A 100 -10.25 5.76 -14.09
CA ARG A 100 -9.31 4.97 -14.92
C ARG A 100 -7.84 5.25 -14.59
N GLU A 101 -7.50 6.44 -14.09
CA GLU A 101 -6.13 6.79 -13.72
C GLU A 101 -5.64 6.06 -12.45
N VAL A 102 -6.55 5.76 -11.51
CA VAL A 102 -6.27 4.94 -10.32
C VAL A 102 -6.01 3.50 -10.73
N THR A 103 -6.84 2.95 -11.63
CA THR A 103 -6.70 1.58 -12.12
C THR A 103 -5.37 1.37 -12.86
N ALA A 104 -4.98 2.32 -13.72
CA ALA A 104 -3.72 2.29 -14.45
C ALA A 104 -2.48 2.47 -13.54
N ARG A 105 -2.60 3.28 -12.46
CA ARG A 105 -1.52 3.47 -11.47
C ARG A 105 -1.37 2.27 -10.53
N VAL A 106 -2.47 1.62 -10.15
CA VAL A 106 -2.45 0.35 -9.40
C VAL A 106 -1.76 -0.75 -10.22
N GLU A 107 -2.08 -0.87 -11.51
CA GLU A 107 -1.41 -1.83 -12.41
C GLU A 107 0.08 -1.54 -12.59
N THR A 108 0.49 -0.28 -12.72
CA THR A 108 1.92 0.07 -12.84
C THR A 108 2.69 -0.17 -11.55
N LEU A 109 2.08 0.05 -10.37
CA LEU A 109 2.69 -0.25 -9.08
C LEU A 109 2.84 -1.77 -8.85
N HIS A 110 1.84 -2.55 -9.28
CA HIS A 110 1.88 -4.02 -9.27
C HIS A 110 2.98 -4.57 -10.19
N ARG A 111 3.10 -4.05 -11.43
CA ARG A 111 4.15 -4.49 -12.36
C ARG A 111 5.56 -4.20 -11.84
N ARG A 112 5.75 -3.07 -11.14
CA ARG A 112 7.06 -2.70 -10.60
C ARG A 112 7.49 -3.60 -9.44
N HIS A 113 6.56 -4.02 -8.58
CA HIS A 113 6.83 -5.04 -7.56
C HIS A 113 7.18 -6.40 -8.21
N GLN A 114 6.40 -6.86 -9.19
CA GLN A 114 6.67 -8.11 -9.90
C GLN A 114 8.02 -8.16 -10.64
N MET A 115 8.51 -7.03 -11.16
CA MET A 115 9.83 -6.99 -11.79
C MET A 115 10.96 -7.20 -10.77
N THR A 116 10.79 -6.71 -9.55
CA THR A 116 11.78 -6.86 -8.49
C THR A 116 11.85 -8.31 -8.03
N ASP A 117 10.69 -8.97 -7.88
CA ASP A 117 10.62 -10.40 -7.54
C ASP A 117 11.21 -11.29 -8.64
N ARG A 118 10.99 -10.97 -9.93
CA ARG A 118 11.63 -11.72 -11.03
C ARG A 118 13.13 -11.56 -11.05
N LEU A 119 13.66 -10.38 -10.69
CA LEU A 119 15.10 -10.15 -10.63
C LEU A 119 15.73 -10.98 -9.49
N PHE A 120 15.12 -10.97 -8.30
CA PHE A 120 15.59 -11.77 -7.17
C PHE A 120 15.42 -13.28 -7.41
N ASN A 121 14.30 -13.71 -8.02
CA ASN A 121 14.09 -15.12 -8.35
C ASN A 121 15.06 -15.60 -9.44
N GLY A 122 15.40 -14.76 -10.42
CA GLY A 122 16.44 -15.04 -11.42
C GLY A 122 17.83 -15.21 -10.80
N ILE A 123 18.20 -14.35 -9.85
CA ILE A 123 19.47 -14.47 -9.10
C ILE A 123 19.47 -15.76 -8.25
N GLY A 124 18.35 -16.07 -7.59
CA GLY A 124 18.20 -17.30 -6.80
C GLY A 124 18.38 -18.56 -7.65
N ILE A 125 17.70 -18.63 -8.81
CA ILE A 125 17.84 -19.75 -9.75
C ILE A 125 19.27 -19.85 -10.29
N ALA A 126 19.88 -18.71 -10.66
CA ALA A 126 21.26 -18.69 -11.15
C ALA A 126 22.26 -19.20 -10.09
N ALA A 127 22.08 -18.82 -8.82
CA ALA A 127 22.90 -19.30 -7.71
C ALA A 127 22.74 -20.81 -7.48
N VAL A 128 21.51 -21.34 -7.56
CA VAL A 128 21.24 -22.77 -7.43
C VAL A 128 21.84 -23.55 -8.59
N ILE A 129 21.69 -23.08 -9.84
CA ILE A 129 22.31 -23.70 -11.02
C ILE A 129 23.83 -23.68 -10.89
N LEU A 130 24.43 -22.55 -10.50
CA LEU A 130 25.87 -22.43 -10.31
C LEU A 130 26.38 -23.41 -9.24
N LEU A 131 25.65 -23.54 -8.13
CA LEU A 131 25.99 -24.46 -7.05
C LEU A 131 25.90 -25.93 -7.49
N LEU A 132 24.89 -26.29 -8.28
CA LEU A 132 24.77 -27.62 -8.89
C LEU A 132 25.91 -27.90 -9.88
N VAL A 133 26.31 -26.91 -10.67
CA VAL A 133 27.44 -27.03 -11.61
C VAL A 133 28.76 -27.19 -10.86
N LEU A 134 29.02 -26.40 -9.82
CA LEU A 134 30.21 -26.54 -8.97
C LEU A 134 30.28 -27.94 -8.34
N MET A 135 29.17 -28.39 -7.77
CA MET A 135 29.04 -29.72 -7.16
C MET A 135 29.28 -30.84 -8.20
N ALA A 136 28.77 -30.68 -9.42
CA ALA A 136 28.99 -31.64 -10.50
C ALA A 136 30.43 -31.62 -11.04
N LEU A 137 31.13 -30.48 -10.98
CA LEU A 137 32.55 -30.37 -11.32
C LEU A 137 33.48 -30.83 -10.19
N GLY A 138 32.96 -31.11 -8.98
CA GLY A 138 33.75 -31.61 -7.86
C GLY A 138 34.70 -30.57 -7.25
N ILE A 139 34.33 -29.29 -7.33
CA ILE A 139 34.99 -28.16 -6.63
C ILE A 139 34.15 -27.84 -5.40
#